data_AF-A0A7S1M5L5-F1
#
_entry.id   AF-A0A7S1M5L5-F1
#
_cell.length_a   1.000
_cell.length_b   1.000
_cell.length_c   1.000
_cell.angle_alpha   90.00
_cell.angle_beta   90.00
_cell.angle_gamma   90.00
#
_symmetry.space_group_name_H-M   'P 1'
#
loop_
_entity.id
_entity.type
_entity.pdbx_description
1 polymer ?
#
loop_
_entity_poly.entity_id
_entity_poly.type
_entity_poly.pdbx_seq_one_letter_code
_entity_poly.pdbx_strand_id
1 'polypeptide(L)'
;MLIRPMRKNILVRRFIAVLCRYVGNEHDRTLEVDLRHAEEEVRRCVDNEIIDVIKEIMETLMMSVTLERYADRKAPWVLVHRALTWPKSQAHQLKKEAVEMKENRLRPLVGERTPAIWKVCDFSAWGEQNTRDWDG
;
A
#
# COMPACT_ATOMS: atom_id res chain seq x y z
N MET A 1 -29.22 19.99 -1.99
CA MET A 1 -28.50 19.08 -2.90
C MET A 1 -28.37 17.72 -2.22
N LEU A 2 -28.99 16.67 -2.77
CA LEU A 2 -28.84 15.30 -2.26
C LEU A 2 -27.47 14.77 -2.69
N ILE A 3 -26.52 14.70 -1.77
CA ILE A 3 -25.22 14.07 -2.00
C ILE A 3 -25.50 12.58 -2.27
N ARG A 4 -25.24 12.13 -3.51
CA ARG A 4 -25.37 10.70 -3.83
C ARG A 4 -24.33 9.94 -3.00
N PRO A 5 -24.72 8.88 -2.28
CA PRO A 5 -23.77 8.08 -1.54
C PRO A 5 -22.70 7.52 -2.49
N MET A 6 -21.42 7.75 -2.18
CA MET A 6 -20.32 7.20 -2.95
C MET A 6 -20.41 5.67 -2.95
N ARG A 7 -20.14 5.05 -4.11
CA ARG A 7 -20.12 3.58 -4.20
C ARG A 7 -18.99 3.04 -3.33
N LYS A 8 -19.23 1.96 -2.58
CA LYS A 8 -18.25 1.33 -1.67
C LYS A 8 -16.85 1.15 -2.28
N ASN A 9 -16.79 0.74 -3.54
CA ASN A 9 -15.52 0.55 -4.26
C ASN A 9 -14.70 1.83 -4.44
N ILE A 10 -15.35 2.99 -4.55
CA ILE A 10 -14.68 4.30 -4.66
C ILE A 10 -14.05 4.65 -3.32
N LEU A 11 -14.76 4.43 -2.21
CA LEU A 11 -14.24 4.66 -0.86
C LEU A 11 -13.01 3.79 -0.57
N VAL A 12 -13.08 2.50 -0.88
CA VAL A 12 -11.95 1.58 -0.71
C VAL A 12 -10.74 2.01 -1.55
N ARG A 13 -10.95 2.40 -2.81
CA ARG A 13 -9.86 2.89 -3.68
C ARG A 13 -9.24 4.19 -3.17
N ARG A 14 -10.07 5.14 -2.73
CA ARG A 14 -9.62 6.40 -2.13
C ARG A 14 -8.78 6.11 -0.88
N PHE A 15 -9.28 5.26 0.00
CA PHE A 15 -8.59 4.83 1.21
C PHE A 15 -7.21 4.22 0.88
N ILE A 16 -7.16 3.25 -0.04
CA ILE A 16 -5.89 2.63 -0.47
C ILE A 16 -4.93 3.68 -1.03
N ALA A 17 -5.39 4.60 -1.86
CA ALA A 17 -4.55 5.65 -2.45
C ALA A 17 -3.98 6.60 -1.39
N VAL A 18 -4.79 7.06 -0.44
CA VAL A 18 -4.33 7.92 0.66
C VAL A 18 -3.35 7.17 1.56
N LEU A 19 -3.61 5.88 1.83
CA LEU A 19 -2.70 5.04 2.59
C LEU A 19 -1.34 4.88 1.90
N CYS A 20 -1.31 4.64 0.58
CA CYS A 20 -0.04 4.60 -0.18
C CYS A 20 0.77 5.89 0.03
N ARG A 21 0.11 7.05 -0.08
CA ARG A 21 0.75 8.37 0.09
C ARG A 21 1.29 8.56 1.49
N TYR A 22 0.55 8.11 2.50
CA TYR A 22 0.94 8.22 3.90
C TYR A 22 2.18 7.36 4.23
N VAL A 23 2.29 6.15 3.69
CA VAL A 23 3.45 5.27 3.97
C VAL A 23 4.74 5.88 3.38
N GLY A 24 5.71 6.17 4.23
CA GLY A 24 6.94 6.92 3.93
C GLY A 24 6.83 8.43 4.12
N ASN A 25 5.64 8.95 4.47
CA ASN A 25 5.38 10.35 4.82
C ASN A 25 4.63 10.46 6.15
N GLU A 26 4.93 9.57 7.11
CA GLU A 26 4.19 9.43 8.37
C GLU A 26 4.24 10.69 9.25
N HIS A 27 5.17 11.60 8.97
CA HIS A 27 5.31 12.88 9.66
C HIS A 27 4.44 14.00 9.06
N ASP A 28 3.81 13.80 7.90
CA ASP A 28 2.88 14.76 7.30
C ASP A 28 1.50 14.68 7.97
N ARG A 29 1.22 15.67 8.81
CA ARG A 29 -0.06 15.81 9.53
C ARG A 29 -1.26 15.91 8.60
N THR A 30 -1.10 16.43 7.40
CA THR A 30 -2.19 16.56 6.43
C THR A 30 -2.60 15.18 5.93
N LEU A 31 -1.63 14.34 5.58
CA LEU A 31 -1.87 12.97 5.15
C LEU A 31 -2.41 12.10 6.29
N GLU A 32 -1.99 12.34 7.54
CA GLU A 32 -2.54 11.68 8.71
C GLU A 32 -4.05 11.97 8.89
N VAL A 33 -4.44 13.25 8.73
CA VAL A 33 -5.85 13.66 8.79
C VAL A 33 -6.66 13.08 7.63
N ASP A 34 -6.13 13.14 6.41
CA ASP A 34 -6.77 12.58 5.23
C ASP A 34 -6.97 11.06 5.35
N LEU A 35 -5.96 10.35 5.87
CA LEU A 35 -6.03 8.90 6.09
C LEU A 35 -7.10 8.56 7.10
N ARG A 36 -7.13 9.27 8.24
CA ARG A 36 -8.14 9.07 9.29
C ARG A 36 -9.55 9.29 8.75
N HIS A 37 -9.75 10.35 7.96
CA HIS A 37 -11.05 10.64 7.37
C HIS A 37 -11.47 9.55 6.37
N ALA A 38 -10.57 9.13 5.47
CA ALA A 38 -10.85 8.06 4.51
C ALA A 38 -11.12 6.72 5.21
N GLU A 39 -10.41 6.44 6.31
CA GLU A 39 -10.59 5.25 7.14
C GLU A 39 -11.97 5.26 7.82
N GLU A 40 -12.39 6.38 8.43
CA GLU A 40 -13.72 6.53 9.00
C GLU A 40 -14.84 6.32 7.97
N GLU A 41 -14.68 6.86 6.75
CA GLU A 41 -15.65 6.69 5.68
C GLU A 41 -15.78 5.23 5.24
N VAL A 42 -14.66 4.53 5.07
CA VAL A 42 -14.68 3.14 4.58
C VAL A 42 -15.17 2.16 5.65
N ARG A 43 -14.80 2.36 6.93
CA ARG A 43 -15.26 1.54 8.06
C ARG A 43 -16.78 1.59 8.29
N ARG A 44 -17.46 2.63 7.81
CA ARG A 44 -18.94 2.69 7.83
C ARG A 44 -19.61 1.70 6.87
N CYS A 45 -18.88 1.14 5.91
CA CYS A 45 -19.47 0.35 4.84
C CYS A 45 -18.75 -0.96 4.50
N VAL A 46 -17.58 -1.19 5.09
CA VAL A 46 -16.73 -2.38 4.97
C VAL A 46 -16.39 -2.87 6.38
N ASP A 47 -16.25 -4.18 6.55
CA ASP A 47 -15.83 -4.79 7.80
C ASP A 47 -14.47 -4.23 8.27
N ASN A 48 -14.36 -3.90 9.55
CA ASN A 48 -13.15 -3.38 10.17
C ASN A 48 -11.96 -4.34 9.98
N GLU A 49 -12.18 -5.64 10.10
CA GLU A 49 -11.13 -6.64 9.97
C GLU A 49 -10.51 -6.63 8.57
N ILE A 50 -11.34 -6.45 7.53
CA ILE A 50 -10.86 -6.33 6.15
C ILE A 50 -10.00 -5.08 5.98
N ILE A 51 -10.40 -3.96 6.60
CA ILE A 51 -9.65 -2.70 6.52
C ILE A 51 -8.31 -2.83 7.21
N ASP A 52 -8.26 -3.42 8.40
CA ASP A 52 -7.02 -3.63 9.15
C ASP A 52 -6.05 -4.53 8.38
N VAL A 53 -6.53 -5.63 7.81
CA VAL A 53 -5.70 -6.51 6.95
C VAL A 53 -5.19 -5.77 5.70
N ILE A 54 -6.02 -4.93 5.07
CA ILE A 54 -5.57 -4.12 3.92
C ILE A 54 -4.50 -3.12 4.36
N LYS A 55 -4.60 -2.50 5.54
CA LYS A 55 -3.58 -1.56 6.04
C LYS A 55 -2.22 -2.23 6.16
N GLU A 56 -2.17 -3.36 6.85
CA GLU A 56 -0.94 -4.11 7.05
C GLU A 56 -0.34 -4.59 5.71
N ILE A 57 -1.17 -5.11 4.80
CA ILE A 57 -0.72 -5.49 3.46
C ILE A 57 -0.08 -4.29 2.74
N MET A 58 -0.73 -3.13 2.79
CA MET A 58 -0.26 -1.94 2.08
C MET A 58 1.02 -1.37 2.66
N GLU A 59 1.19 -1.35 3.99
CA GLU A 59 2.42 -0.94 4.65
C GLU A 59 3.60 -1.83 4.22
N THR A 60 3.45 -3.15 4.33
CA THR A 60 4.47 -4.12 3.91
C THR A 60 4.78 -4.01 2.42
N LEU A 61 3.74 -3.85 1.59
CA LEU A 61 3.88 -3.77 0.15
C LEU A 61 4.58 -2.48 -0.31
N MET A 62 4.25 -1.34 0.29
CA MET A 62 4.93 -0.07 0.01
C MET A 62 6.40 -0.12 0.40
N MET A 63 6.74 -0.73 1.54
CA MET A 63 8.14 -0.94 1.94
C MET A 63 8.89 -1.82 0.94
N SER A 64 8.26 -2.93 0.50
CA SER A 64 8.81 -3.79 -0.54
C SER A 64 9.12 -3.03 -1.83
N VAL A 65 8.13 -2.28 -2.35
CA VAL A 65 8.26 -1.54 -3.62
C VAL A 65 9.32 -0.44 -3.51
N THR A 66 9.37 0.27 -2.38
CA THR A 66 10.38 1.30 -2.11
C THR A 66 11.79 0.70 -2.13
N LEU A 67 11.99 -0.43 -1.46
CA LEU A 67 13.28 -1.13 -1.43
C LEU A 67 13.68 -1.68 -2.81
N GLU A 68 12.71 -2.19 -3.57
CA GLU A 68 12.93 -2.68 -4.93
C GLU A 68 13.41 -1.53 -5.84
N ARG A 69 12.75 -0.37 -5.79
CA ARG A 69 13.21 0.83 -6.51
C ARG A 69 14.58 1.31 -6.05
N TYR A 70 14.82 1.34 -4.74
CA TYR A 70 16.13 1.68 -4.21
C TYR A 70 17.22 0.72 -4.68
N ALA A 71 16.88 -0.56 -4.86
CA ALA A 71 17.77 -1.61 -5.39
C ALA A 71 18.02 -1.51 -6.91
N ASP A 72 17.30 -0.68 -7.65
CA ASP A 72 17.48 -0.49 -9.10
C ASP A 72 18.26 0.78 -9.51
N ARG A 73 18.35 1.82 -8.65
CA ARG A 73 19.19 3.02 -8.87
C ARG A 73 20.64 2.73 -9.36
N LYS A 74 21.06 3.24 -10.50
CA LYS A 74 22.37 2.85 -11.10
C LYS A 74 23.60 3.62 -10.57
N ALA A 75 23.49 4.30 -9.44
CA ALA A 75 24.58 5.11 -8.91
C ALA A 75 25.72 4.24 -8.31
N PRO A 76 27.01 4.53 -8.58
CA PRO A 76 28.14 3.70 -8.16
C PRO A 76 28.23 3.45 -6.64
N TRP A 77 27.95 4.46 -5.81
CA TRP A 77 27.96 4.30 -4.34
C TRP A 77 26.81 3.41 -3.83
N VAL A 78 25.69 3.37 -4.56
CA VAL A 78 24.54 2.51 -4.23
C VAL A 78 24.87 1.04 -4.52
N LEU A 79 25.75 0.73 -5.48
CA LEU A 79 26.19 -0.65 -5.74
C LEU A 79 26.98 -1.23 -4.57
N VAL A 80 27.88 -0.44 -3.96
CA VAL A 80 28.63 -0.86 -2.75
C VAL A 80 27.67 -1.05 -1.57
N HIS A 81 26.74 -0.11 -1.38
CA HIS A 81 25.73 -0.21 -0.32
C HIS A 81 24.80 -1.43 -0.52
N ARG A 82 24.39 -1.74 -1.75
CA ARG A 82 23.55 -2.92 -2.07
C ARG A 82 24.20 -4.23 -1.73
N ALA A 83 25.50 -4.34 -1.98
CA ALA A 83 26.26 -5.53 -1.64
C ALA A 83 26.30 -5.77 -0.12
N LEU A 84 26.22 -4.69 0.69
CA LEU A 84 26.23 -4.74 2.14
C LEU A 84 24.84 -4.90 2.77
N THR A 85 23.79 -4.28 2.19
CA THR A 85 22.45 -4.21 2.80
C THR A 85 21.42 -5.15 2.20
N TRP A 86 21.76 -5.92 1.16
CA TRP A 86 20.88 -6.87 0.45
C TRP A 86 19.42 -6.41 0.27
N PRO A 87 19.17 -5.19 -0.22
CA PRO A 87 17.83 -4.60 -0.26
C PRO A 87 16.87 -5.38 -1.18
N LYS A 88 17.40 -6.03 -2.23
CA LYS A 88 16.60 -6.87 -3.13
C LYS A 88 16.04 -8.12 -2.43
N SER A 89 16.83 -8.73 -1.53
CA SER A 89 16.38 -9.88 -0.75
C SER A 89 15.28 -9.47 0.23
N GLN A 90 15.48 -8.33 0.91
CA GLN A 90 14.50 -7.77 1.84
C GLN A 90 13.19 -7.38 1.14
N ALA A 91 13.27 -6.72 -0.02
CA ALA A 91 12.10 -6.41 -0.84
C ALA A 91 11.32 -7.69 -1.20
N HIS A 92 12.02 -8.74 -1.66
CA HIS A 92 11.38 -10.01 -2.00
C HIS A 92 10.71 -10.67 -0.80
N GLN A 93 11.36 -10.63 0.37
CA GLN A 93 10.82 -11.17 1.62
C GLN A 93 9.54 -10.42 2.04
N LEU A 94 9.54 -9.09 2.02
CA LEU A 94 8.36 -8.28 2.33
C LEU A 94 7.22 -8.53 1.33
N LYS A 95 7.52 -8.64 0.04
CA LYS A 95 6.51 -8.99 -0.97
C LYS A 95 5.89 -10.36 -0.69
N LYS A 96 6.71 -11.34 -0.28
CA LYS A 96 6.24 -12.68 0.09
C LYS A 96 5.33 -12.61 1.33
N GLU A 97 5.72 -11.87 2.36
CA GLU A 97 4.90 -11.64 3.57
C GLU A 97 3.55 -11.00 3.23
N ALA A 98 3.53 -9.98 2.36
CA ALA A 98 2.28 -9.36 1.90
C ALA A 98 1.39 -10.36 1.13
N VAL A 99 1.98 -11.25 0.32
CA VAL A 99 1.25 -12.33 -0.36
C VAL A 99 0.70 -13.34 0.64
N GLU A 100 1.47 -13.73 1.66
CA GLU A 100 1.01 -14.63 2.71
C GLU A 100 -0.16 -14.02 3.51
N MET A 101 -0.10 -12.74 3.86
CA MET A 101 -1.23 -12.02 4.48
C MET A 101 -2.47 -12.01 3.58
N LYS A 102 -2.28 -11.77 2.28
CA LYS A 102 -3.37 -11.82 1.30
C LYS A 102 -4.02 -13.22 1.24
N GLU A 103 -3.23 -14.28 1.24
CA GLU A 103 -3.73 -15.66 1.13
C GLU A 103 -4.35 -16.17 2.44
N ASN A 104 -3.73 -15.89 3.58
CA ASN A 104 -4.09 -16.48 4.87
C ASN A 104 -5.07 -15.63 5.68
N ARG A 105 -5.10 -14.30 5.47
CA ARG A 105 -5.93 -13.37 6.25
C ARG A 105 -7.00 -12.70 5.40
N LEU A 106 -6.62 -12.15 4.24
CA LEU A 106 -7.60 -11.45 3.40
C LEU A 106 -8.55 -12.42 2.69
N ARG A 107 -8.04 -13.51 2.10
CA ARG A 107 -8.88 -14.45 1.33
C ARG A 107 -10.03 -15.06 2.12
N PRO A 108 -9.85 -15.52 3.37
CA PRO A 108 -10.97 -16.02 4.17
C PRO A 108 -12.11 -14.99 4.35
N LEU A 109 -11.78 -13.68 4.37
CA LEU A 109 -12.74 -12.61 4.62
C LEU A 109 -13.51 -12.17 3.36
N VAL A 110 -12.86 -12.20 2.19
CA VAL A 110 -13.43 -11.63 0.94
C VAL A 110 -13.58 -12.64 -0.21
N GLY A 111 -13.10 -13.86 -0.03
CA GLY A 111 -13.25 -14.98 -0.96
C GLY A 111 -12.71 -14.67 -2.35
N GLU A 112 -13.54 -14.86 -3.37
CA GLU A 112 -13.20 -14.68 -4.79
C GLU A 112 -12.80 -13.24 -5.15
N ARG A 113 -13.11 -12.25 -4.30
CA ARG A 113 -12.73 -10.84 -4.54
C ARG A 113 -11.27 -10.55 -4.23
N THR A 114 -10.57 -11.46 -3.56
CA THR A 114 -9.17 -11.29 -3.14
C THR A 114 -8.24 -10.87 -4.28
N PRO A 115 -8.26 -11.52 -5.46
CA PRO A 115 -7.36 -11.14 -6.56
C PRO A 115 -7.61 -9.72 -7.06
N ALA A 116 -8.88 -9.26 -7.06
CA ALA A 116 -9.23 -7.91 -7.49
C ALA A 116 -8.76 -6.85 -6.48
N ILE A 117 -8.94 -7.11 -5.17
CA ILE A 117 -8.47 -6.22 -4.10
C ILE A 117 -6.93 -6.15 -4.14
N TRP A 118 -6.26 -7.31 -4.20
CA TRP A 118 -4.80 -7.37 -4.32
C TRP A 118 -4.28 -6.60 -5.52
N LYS A 119 -4.93 -6.75 -6.68
CA LYS A 119 -4.57 -6.01 -7.88
C LYS A 119 -4.63 -4.50 -7.62
N VAL A 120 -5.68 -3.99 -6.99
CA VAL A 120 -5.78 -2.56 -6.65
C VAL A 120 -4.66 -2.13 -5.70
N CYS A 121 -4.38 -2.90 -4.65
CA CYS A 121 -3.27 -2.64 -3.72
C CYS A 121 -1.93 -2.54 -4.46
N ASP A 122 -1.60 -3.54 -5.27
CA ASP A 122 -0.32 -3.65 -5.97
C ASP A 122 -0.11 -2.54 -7.01
N PHE A 123 -1.14 -2.26 -7.83
CA PHE A 123 -1.06 -1.16 -8.79
C PHE A 123 -0.97 0.21 -8.11
N SER A 124 -1.66 0.41 -6.97
CA SER A 124 -1.61 1.69 -6.25
C SER A 124 -0.25 1.91 -5.63
N ALA A 125 0.36 0.88 -5.04
CA ALA A 125 1.68 0.97 -4.44
C ALA A 125 2.77 1.34 -5.48
N TRP A 126 2.76 0.66 -6.63
CA TRP A 126 3.67 1.00 -7.73
C TRP A 126 3.39 2.37 -8.34
N GLY A 127 2.11 2.75 -8.48
CA GLY A 127 1.72 4.07 -9.00
C GLY A 127 2.22 5.20 -8.11
N GLU A 128 2.07 5.06 -6.80
CA GLU A 128 2.59 6.03 -5.81
C GLU A 128 4.12 6.12 -5.89
N GLN A 129 4.82 4.98 -5.91
CA GLN A 129 6.27 4.99 -6.01
C GLN A 129 6.77 5.65 -7.30
N ASN A 130 6.10 5.42 -8.43
CA ASN A 130 6.45 6.08 -9.69
C ASN A 130 6.26 7.60 -9.62
N THR A 131 5.23 8.06 -8.88
CA THR A 131 4.99 9.49 -8.67
C THR A 131 6.10 10.10 -7.83
N ARG A 132 6.54 9.43 -6.76
CA ARG A 132 7.70 9.85 -5.95
C ARG A 132 9.00 9.91 -6.75
N ASP A 133 9.22 8.94 -7.63
CA ASP A 133 10.39 8.90 -8.51
C ASP A 133 10.38 10.04 -9.56
N TRP A 134 9.21 10.58 -9.89
CA TRP A 134 9.05 11.70 -10.83
C TRP A 134 9.19 13.08 -10.16
N ASP A 135 8.63 13.23 -8.96
CA ASP A 135 8.59 14.51 -8.23
C ASP A 135 9.92 14.83 -7.51
N GLY A 136 10.76 13.84 -7.23
CA GLY A 136 12.05 13.97 -6.52
C GLY A 136 13.27 14.06 -7.42
#